data_AF-A0A1D8USS5-F1
#
_entry.id   AF-A0A1D8USS5-F1
#
_cell.length_a   1.000
_cell.length_b   1.000
_cell.length_c   1.000
_cell.angle_alpha   90.00
_cell.angle_beta   90.00
_cell.angle_gamma   90.00
#
_symmetry.space_group_name_H-M   'P 1'
#
loop_
_entity.id
_entity.type
_entity.pdbx_description
1 polymer ?
#
loop_
_entity_poly.entity_id
_entity_poly.type
_entity_poly.pdbx_seq_one_letter_code
_entity_poly.pdbx_strand_id
1 'polypeptide(L)'
;MKMDESKAIISSDTPAPGVEEIYAGLLGLSRVLTLEHRILRQQLSIVPGDSEEGRTLEGLVALGSLVDQRLAQLLALCRDVGRL
;
A
#
# COMPACT_ATOMS: atom_id res chain seq x y z
N MET A 1 19.38 22.39 42.95
CA MET A 1 18.17 21.91 42.26
C MET A 1 18.52 21.84 40.78
N LYS A 2 18.97 20.66 40.30
CA LYS A 2 19.33 20.47 38.89
C LYS A 2 18.04 20.14 38.14
N MET A 3 17.67 20.98 37.18
CA MET A 3 16.54 20.76 36.29
C MET A 3 16.87 19.59 35.35
N ASP A 4 15.96 18.63 35.33
CA ASP A 4 15.92 17.47 34.43
C ASP A 4 15.83 17.94 32.96
N GLU A 5 16.94 17.82 32.22
CA GLU A 5 16.98 17.98 30.76
C GLU A 5 16.43 16.74 30.03
N SER A 6 15.90 15.73 30.73
CA SER A 6 15.37 14.50 30.15
C SER A 6 13.91 14.58 29.66
N LYS A 7 13.38 15.78 29.45
CA LYS A 7 12.04 16.00 28.90
C LYS A 7 12.04 16.95 27.70
N ALA A 8 12.98 16.77 26.77
CA ALA A 8 12.66 16.97 25.36
C ALA A 8 11.72 15.84 24.93
N ILE A 9 10.49 15.92 25.45
CA ILE A 9 9.36 15.12 25.02
C ILE A 9 9.26 15.39 23.52
N ILE A 10 9.61 14.39 22.72
CA ILE A 10 9.23 14.32 21.32
C ILE A 10 7.70 14.15 21.32
N SER A 11 6.98 15.23 21.64
CA SER A 11 5.63 15.45 21.15
C SER A 11 5.86 16.06 19.77
N SER A 12 6.07 15.19 18.79
CA SER A 12 5.83 15.59 17.40
C SER A 12 4.32 15.50 17.18
N ASP A 13 3.58 16.39 17.84
CA ASP A 13 2.16 16.62 17.55
C ASP A 13 1.94 17.29 16.19
N THR A 14 3.04 17.63 15.50
CA THR A 14 3.04 18.18 14.15
C THR A 14 3.01 17.04 13.13
N PRO A 15 2.00 16.97 12.23
CA PRO A 15 2.00 16.06 11.10
C PRO A 15 3.31 16.18 10.31
N ALA A 16 3.88 15.05 9.89
CA ALA A 16 5.10 15.07 9.09
C ALA A 16 4.80 15.72 7.71
N PRO A 17 5.50 16.79 7.32
CA PRO A 17 5.24 17.48 6.07
C PRO A 17 5.48 16.53 4.88
N GLY A 18 4.57 16.56 3.89
CA GLY A 18 4.64 15.73 2.67
C GLY A 18 3.94 14.37 2.76
N VAL A 19 3.47 13.94 3.93
CA VAL A 19 2.76 12.66 4.08
C VAL A 19 1.41 12.64 3.35
N GLU A 20 0.71 13.78 3.28
CA GLU A 20 -0.54 13.92 2.52
C GLU A 20 -0.34 13.65 1.02
N GLU A 21 0.73 14.18 0.43
CA GLU A 21 1.04 13.99 -0.99
C GLU A 21 1.43 12.54 -1.29
N ILE A 22 2.22 11.93 -0.39
CA ILE A 22 2.55 10.50 -0.46
C ILE A 22 1.26 9.67 -0.34
N TYR A 23 0.40 9.95 0.63
CA TYR A 23 -0.88 9.25 0.80
C TYR A 23 -1.76 9.35 -0.44
N ALA A 24 -1.89 10.55 -1.03
CA ALA A 24 -2.66 10.77 -2.25
C ALA A 24 -2.07 9.98 -3.43
N GLY A 25 -0.74 9.98 -3.59
CA GLY A 25 -0.05 9.19 -4.60
C GLY A 25 -0.26 7.68 -4.44
N LEU A 26 -0.12 7.16 -3.22
CA LEU A 26 -0.38 5.75 -2.90
C LEU A 26 -1.84 5.36 -3.12
N LEU A 27 -2.79 6.26 -2.81
CA LEU A 27 -4.22 6.04 -3.06
C LEU A 27 -4.52 5.97 -4.56
N GLY A 28 -3.86 6.83 -5.34
CA GLY A 28 -3.91 6.77 -6.81
C GLY A 28 -3.39 5.43 -7.34
N LEU A 29 -2.22 5.00 -6.87
CA LEU A 29 -1.63 3.72 -7.24
C LEU A 29 -2.52 2.52 -6.86
N SER A 30 -3.15 2.55 -5.68
CA SER A 30 -4.05 1.49 -5.21
C SER A 30 -5.25 1.30 -6.13
N ARG A 31 -5.80 2.41 -6.65
CA ARG A 31 -6.89 2.36 -7.64
C ARG A 31 -6.45 1.71 -8.95
N VAL A 32 -5.24 2.01 -9.44
CA VAL A 32 -4.69 1.41 -10.66
C VAL A 32 -4.49 -0.09 -10.46
N LEU A 33 -3.84 -0.50 -9.37
CA LEU A 33 -3.62 -1.91 -9.06
C LEU A 33 -4.93 -2.68 -8.92
N THR A 34 -5.95 -2.09 -8.29
CA THR A 34 -7.29 -2.69 -8.20
C THR A 34 -7.88 -2.98 -9.59
N LEU A 35 -7.72 -2.06 -10.54
CA LEU A 35 -8.19 -2.25 -11.91
C LEU A 35 -7.38 -3.34 -12.64
N GLU A 36 -6.06 -3.31 -12.53
CA GLU A 36 -5.18 -4.33 -13.12
C GLU A 36 -5.51 -5.72 -12.59
N HIS A 37 -5.71 -5.89 -11.28
CA HIS A 37 -6.12 -7.15 -10.69
C HIS A 37 -7.44 -7.66 -11.23
N ARG A 38 -8.41 -6.76 -11.40
CA ARG A 38 -9.72 -7.12 -11.95
C ARG A 38 -9.55 -7.65 -13.37
N ILE A 39 -8.71 -7.00 -14.18
CA ILE A 39 -8.39 -7.45 -15.54
C ILE A 39 -7.69 -8.81 -15.51
N LEU A 40 -6.66 -8.98 -14.68
CA LEU A 40 -5.91 -10.24 -14.57
C LEU A 40 -6.81 -11.40 -14.15
N ARG A 41 -7.70 -11.19 -13.17
CA ARG A 41 -8.68 -12.22 -12.74
C ARG A 41 -9.70 -12.54 -13.83
N GLN A 42 -10.13 -11.54 -14.60
CA GLN A 42 -10.99 -11.77 -15.76
C GLN A 42 -10.26 -12.62 -16.83
N GLN A 43 -9.01 -12.32 -17.13
CA GLN A 43 -8.21 -13.14 -18.05
C GLN A 43 -8.03 -14.56 -17.54
N LEU A 44 -7.73 -14.72 -16.24
CA LEU A 44 -7.57 -16.04 -15.63
C LEU A 44 -8.86 -16.89 -15.71
N SER A 45 -10.04 -16.27 -15.70
CA SER A 45 -11.31 -16.99 -15.86
C SER A 45 -11.56 -17.54 -17.28
N ILE A 46 -10.78 -17.10 -18.27
CA ILE A 46 -10.96 -17.43 -19.68
C ILE A 46 -9.82 -18.36 -20.16
N VAL A 47 -8.63 -18.24 -19.57
CA VAL A 47 -7.46 -19.05 -19.94
C VAL A 47 -7.50 -20.41 -19.22
N PRO A 48 -7.22 -21.55 -19.90
CA PRO A 48 -7.11 -22.85 -19.25
C PRO A 48 -6.03 -22.84 -18.16
N GLY A 49 -6.40 -23.22 -16.94
CA GLY A 49 -5.48 -23.18 -15.79
C GLY A 49 -4.28 -24.15 -15.88
N ASP A 50 -4.38 -25.19 -16.71
CA ASP A 50 -3.30 -26.13 -16.99
C ASP A 50 -2.33 -25.66 -18.08
N SER A 51 -2.63 -24.55 -18.77
CA SER A 51 -1.73 -23.92 -19.73
C SER A 51 -0.60 -23.17 -19.03
N GLU A 52 0.49 -22.93 -19.76
CA GLU A 52 1.60 -22.12 -19.25
C GLU A 52 1.17 -20.67 -18.99
N GLU A 53 0.34 -20.13 -19.87
CA GLU A 53 -0.26 -18.80 -19.75
C GLU A 53 -1.19 -18.72 -18.52
N GLY A 54 -1.98 -19.77 -18.27
CA GLY A 54 -2.85 -19.88 -17.09
C GLY A 54 -2.04 -19.81 -15.81
N ARG A 55 -1.01 -20.66 -15.67
CA ARG A 55 -0.10 -20.64 -14.51
C ARG A 55 0.62 -19.30 -14.34
N THR A 56 1.02 -18.66 -15.45
CA THR A 56 1.65 -17.33 -15.43
C THR A 56 0.67 -16.27 -14.91
N LEU A 57 -0.58 -16.28 -15.38
CA LEU A 57 -1.63 -15.38 -14.90
C LEU A 57 -1.96 -15.61 -13.42
N GLU A 58 -2.00 -16.86 -12.96
CA GLU A 58 -2.18 -17.17 -11.52
C GLU A 58 -1.06 -16.54 -10.69
N GLY A 59 0.20 -16.69 -11.13
CA GLY A 59 1.36 -16.06 -10.50
C GLY A 59 1.25 -14.54 -10.45
N LEU A 60 0.84 -13.90 -11.55
CA LEU A 60 0.64 -12.44 -11.61
C LEU A 60 -0.49 -11.97 -10.67
N VAL A 61 -1.60 -12.71 -10.60
CA VAL A 61 -2.70 -12.40 -9.66
C VAL A 61 -2.22 -12.50 -8.21
N ALA A 62 -1.44 -13.53 -7.88
CA ALA A 62 -0.89 -13.72 -6.54
C ALA A 62 0.12 -12.61 -6.17
N LEU A 63 1.04 -12.27 -7.08
CA LEU A 63 2.00 -11.19 -6.90
C LEU A 63 1.31 -9.84 -6.74
N GLY A 64 0.33 -9.54 -7.58
CA GLY A 64 -0.50 -8.36 -7.41
C GLY A 64 -1.11 -8.31 -6.02
N SER A 65 -1.63 -9.44 -5.49
CA SER A 65 -2.31 -9.48 -4.19
C SER A 65 -1.37 -9.18 -3.04
N LEU A 66 -0.10 -9.60 -3.17
CA LEU A 66 0.94 -9.21 -2.25
C LEU A 66 1.24 -7.70 -2.32
N VAL A 67 1.33 -7.13 -3.53
CA VAL A 67 1.56 -5.69 -3.71
C VAL A 67 0.41 -4.87 -3.12
N ASP A 68 -0.84 -5.26 -3.36
CA ASP A 68 -2.03 -4.60 -2.80
C ASP A 68 -2.02 -4.62 -1.26
N GLN A 69 -1.68 -5.77 -0.65
CA GLN A 69 -1.54 -5.88 0.80
C GLN A 69 -0.45 -4.94 1.34
N ARG A 70 0.70 -4.84 0.68
CA ARG A 70 1.80 -3.93 1.09
C ARG A 70 1.41 -2.48 0.93
N LEU A 71 0.69 -2.14 -0.14
CA LEU A 71 0.21 -0.79 -0.37
C LEU A 71 -0.82 -0.37 0.68
N ALA A 72 -1.74 -1.27 1.05
CA ALA A 72 -2.68 -1.04 2.14
C ALA A 72 -1.97 -0.78 3.48
N GLN A 73 -0.89 -1.51 3.77
CA GLN A 73 -0.04 -1.26 4.95
C GLN A 73 0.62 0.11 4.90
N LEU A 74 1.14 0.53 3.74
CA LEU A 74 1.74 1.85 3.57
C LEU A 74 0.71 2.97 3.72
N LEU A 75 -0.49 2.81 3.15
CA LEU A 75 -1.58 3.77 3.31
C LEU A 75 -1.99 3.91 4.79
N ALA A 76 -2.08 2.80 5.52
CA ALA A 76 -2.35 2.84 6.96
C ALA A 76 -1.23 3.59 7.72
N LEU A 77 0.04 3.32 7.41
CA LEU A 77 1.17 4.04 8.01
C LEU A 77 1.14 5.54 7.69
N CYS A 78 0.87 5.92 6.45
CA CYS A 78 0.74 7.32 6.06
C CYS A 78 -0.41 8.00 6.81
N ARG A 79 -1.54 7.32 6.98
CA ARG A 79 -2.66 7.82 7.77
C ARG A 79 -2.29 8.02 9.23
N ASP A 80 -1.61 7.04 9.83
CA ASP A 80 -1.25 7.06 11.24
C ASP A 80 -0.18 8.14 11.54
N VAL A 81 0.82 8.30 10.65
CA VAL A 81 1.89 9.32 10.76
C VAL A 81 1.39 10.72 10.40
N GLY A 82 0.57 10.82 9.36
CA GLY A 82 0.02 12.09 8.86
C GLY A 82 -1.21 12.58 9.63
N ARG A 83 -1.78 11.74 10.51
CA ARG A 83 -3.07 11.99 11.19
C ARG A 83 -4.21 12.28 10.20
N LEU A 84 -4.25 11.49 9.11
CA LEU A 84 -5.20 11.63 8.00
C LEU A 84 -6.53 10.89 8.24
#